data_AF-A0AB39DGJ8-F1
#
_entry.id   AF-A0AB39DGJ8-F1
#
_cell.length_a   1.000
_cell.length_b   1.000
_cell.length_c   1.000
_cell.angle_alpha   90.00
_cell.angle_beta   90.00
_cell.angle_gamma   90.00
#
_symmetry.space_group_name_H-M   'P 1'
#
loop_
_entity.id
_entity.type
_entity.pdbx_description
1 polymer ?
#
loop_
_entity_poly.entity_id
_entity_poly.type
_entity_poly.pdbx_seq_one_letter_code
_entity_poly.pdbx_strand_id
1 'polypeptide(L)'
;MDTPPHTPANTRPFFASNALVRVPDICRDPKTGQPGILPISRSTWYEWVKQGIAPPGMRIGGRTVVWRLSDIQAMAKAQSDC
;
A
#
# COMPACT_ATOMS: atom_id res chain seq x y z
N MET A 1 1.25 29.22 22.75
CA MET A 1 1.79 28.98 21.39
C MET A 1 2.71 27.77 21.48
N ASP A 2 2.11 26.60 21.63
CA ASP A 2 2.81 25.32 21.55
C ASP A 2 2.15 24.58 20.40
N THR A 3 2.74 24.72 19.21
CA THR A 3 2.35 23.89 18.07
C THR A 3 3.01 22.53 18.33
N PRO A 4 2.26 21.45 18.54
CA PRO A 4 2.85 20.15 18.77
C PRO A 4 3.74 19.78 17.58
N PRO A 5 4.88 19.11 17.82
CA PRO A 5 5.83 18.77 16.77
C PRO A 5 5.11 18.01 15.66
N HIS A 6 5.34 18.44 14.42
CA HIS A 6 4.96 17.70 13.22
C HIS A 6 5.47 16.27 13.40
N THR A 7 4.55 15.38 13.78
CA THR A 7 4.84 13.98 14.00
C THR A 7 5.40 13.46 12.67
N PRO A 8 6.64 12.96 12.60
CA PRO A 8 7.04 12.19 11.45
C PRO A 8 6.25 10.87 11.55
N ALA A 9 5.02 10.88 11.02
CA ALA A 9 4.16 9.71 10.85
C ALA A 9 4.72 8.74 9.79
N ASN A 10 6.05 8.63 9.74
CA ASN A 10 6.81 7.74 8.89
C ASN A 10 7.68 6.82 9.76
N THR A 11 7.19 6.46 10.95
CA THR A 11 7.58 5.19 11.58
C THR A 11 7.04 4.12 10.67
N ARG A 12 7.84 3.75 9.68
CA ARG A 12 7.63 2.62 8.78
C ARG A 12 7.22 1.44 9.67
N PRO A 13 5.92 1.07 9.73
CA PRO A 13 5.52 0.00 10.59
C PRO A 13 6.31 -1.22 10.14
N PHE A 14 6.94 -1.94 11.06
CA PHE A 14 7.30 -3.32 10.78
C PHE A 14 5.96 -4.03 10.60
N PHE A 15 5.47 -4.00 9.37
CA PHE A 15 4.20 -4.60 9.05
C PHE A 15 4.35 -6.09 9.32
N ALA A 16 3.59 -6.61 10.29
CA ALA A 16 3.43 -8.04 10.42
C ALA A 16 3.01 -8.61 9.06
N SER A 17 3.43 -9.83 8.72
CA SER A 17 3.17 -10.42 7.39
C SER A 17 1.68 -10.39 7.00
N ASN A 18 0.77 -10.39 7.99
CA ASN A 18 -0.67 -10.32 7.78
C ASN A 18 -1.30 -8.94 8.00
N ALA A 19 -0.50 -7.87 8.01
CA ALA A 19 -0.99 -6.51 8.17
C ALA A 19 -1.90 -6.10 7.01
N LEU A 20 -2.94 -5.32 7.33
CA LEU A 20 -3.84 -4.74 6.35
C LEU A 20 -3.32 -3.37 5.92
N VAL A 21 -2.92 -3.25 4.66
CA VAL A 21 -2.37 -2.04 4.06
C VAL A 21 -3.39 -1.37 3.14
N ARG A 22 -3.26 -0.06 2.97
CA ARG A 22 -4.12 0.73 2.07
C ARG A 22 -3.35 1.08 0.81
N VAL A 23 -4.06 1.54 -0.22
CA VAL A 23 -3.46 2.05 -1.47
C VAL A 23 -2.23 2.97 -1.26
N PRO A 24 -2.23 3.99 -0.37
CA PRO A 24 -1.05 4.83 -0.16
C PRO A 24 0.16 4.11 0.46
N ASP A 25 -0.03 3.02 1.21
CA ASP A 25 1.09 2.18 1.68
C ASP A 25 1.64 1.29 0.56
N ILE A 26 0.76 0.84 -0.34
CA ILE A 26 1.12 -0.06 -1.43
C ILE A 26 1.84 0.68 -2.55
N CYS A 27 1.34 1.84 -2.90
CA CYS A 27 1.75 2.61 -4.06
C CYS A 27 2.63 3.79 -3.65
N ARG A 28 3.75 3.99 -4.34
CA ARG A 28 4.53 5.22 -4.21
C ARG A 28 3.72 6.44 -4.67
N ASP A 29 3.67 7.47 -3.84
CA ASP A 29 3.09 8.76 -4.22
C ASP A 29 4.22 9.79 -4.43
N PRO A 30 4.49 10.21 -5.68
CA PRO A 30 5.57 11.16 -5.96
C PRO A 30 5.25 12.57 -5.48
N LYS A 31 3.97 12.90 -5.20
CA LYS A 31 3.58 14.23 -4.72
C LYS A 31 3.83 14.39 -3.23
N THR A 32 3.59 13.33 -2.45
CA THR A 32 3.86 13.34 -1.00
C THR A 32 5.25 12.83 -0.65
N GLY A 33 5.98 12.26 -1.62
CA GLY A 33 7.30 11.68 -1.41
C GLY A 33 7.28 10.38 -0.61
N GLN A 34 6.10 9.78 -0.40
CA GLN A 34 5.97 8.56 0.39
C GLN A 34 6.44 7.33 -0.40
N PRO A 35 7.42 6.57 0.11
CA PRO A 35 7.84 5.32 -0.50
C PRO A 35 6.79 4.25 -0.20
N GLY A 36 5.96 3.93 -1.20
CA GLY A 36 5.08 2.76 -1.13
C GLY A 36 5.86 1.46 -1.31
N ILE A 37 5.21 0.34 -1.00
CA ILE A 37 5.77 -1.03 -1.15
C ILE A 37 6.19 -1.31 -2.61
N LEU A 38 5.38 -0.83 -3.55
CA LEU A 38 5.59 -1.00 -4.99
C LEU A 38 5.92 0.36 -5.64
N PRO A 39 6.88 0.39 -6.60
CA PRO A 39 7.25 1.59 -7.34
C PRO A 39 6.25 1.93 -8.46
N ILE A 40 4.96 1.72 -8.22
CA ILE A 40 3.88 2.01 -9.18
C ILE A 40 2.97 3.13 -8.67
N SER A 41 2.10 3.63 -9.54
CA SER A 41 1.10 4.65 -9.20
C SER A 41 -0.24 4.05 -8.74
N ARG A 42 -1.09 4.85 -8.07
CA ARG A 42 -2.36 4.38 -7.52
C ARG A 42 -3.29 3.92 -8.64
N SER A 43 -3.24 4.62 -9.76
CA SER A 43 -3.98 4.27 -10.98
C SER A 43 -3.56 2.89 -11.48
N THR A 44 -2.24 2.63 -11.57
CA THR A 44 -1.70 1.33 -11.98
C THR A 44 -2.20 0.20 -11.06
N TRP A 45 -2.21 0.45 -9.75
CA TRP A 45 -2.74 -0.52 -8.78
C TRP A 45 -4.20 -0.88 -9.05
N TYR A 46 -5.07 0.11 -9.26
CA TYR A 46 -6.48 -0.14 -9.57
C TYR A 46 -6.68 -0.86 -10.91
N GLU A 47 -5.87 -0.57 -11.92
CA GLU A 47 -5.90 -1.29 -13.20
C GLU A 47 -5.52 -2.76 -13.02
N TRP A 48 -4.50 -3.08 -12.22
CA TRP A 48 -4.14 -4.46 -11.90
C TRP A 48 -5.23 -5.19 -11.13
N VAL A 49 -5.92 -4.51 -10.20
CA VAL A 49 -7.06 -5.10 -9.48
C VAL A 49 -8.20 -5.40 -10.47
N LYS A 50 -8.47 -4.52 -11.45
CA LYS A 50 -9.48 -4.77 -12.49
C LYS A 50 -9.08 -5.92 -13.43
N GLN A 51 -7.80 -6.03 -13.76
CA GLN A 51 -7.26 -7.08 -14.63
C GLN A 51 -7.14 -8.44 -13.92
N GLY A 52 -7.28 -8.49 -12.59
CA GLY A 52 -7.09 -9.71 -11.80
C GLY A 52 -5.63 -10.08 -11.54
N ILE A 53 -4.70 -9.16 -11.79
CA ILE A 53 -3.27 -9.33 -11.48
C ILE A 53 -3.03 -9.12 -9.98
N ALA A 54 -3.63 -8.06 -9.43
CA ALA A 54 -3.53 -7.72 -8.02
C ALA A 54 -4.63 -8.39 -7.19
N PRO A 55 -4.38 -8.70 -5.91
CA PRO A 55 -5.37 -9.32 -5.04
C PRO A 55 -6.61 -8.42 -4.88
N PRO A 56 -7.81 -9.00 -4.75
CA PRO A 56 -9.02 -8.24 -4.53
C PRO A 56 -8.95 -7.50 -3.19
N GLY A 57 -9.36 -6.23 -3.20
CA GLY A 57 -9.41 -5.42 -1.98
C GLY A 57 -10.54 -5.85 -1.05
N MET A 58 -10.23 -5.97 0.24
CA MET A 58 -11.19 -6.25 1.31
C MET A 58 -11.74 -4.95 1.89
N ARG A 59 -13.07 -4.84 2.02
CA ARG A 59 -13.70 -3.68 2.65
C ARG A 59 -13.87 -3.94 4.15
N ILE A 60 -13.25 -3.11 4.99
CA ILE A 60 -13.36 -3.20 6.46
C ILE A 60 -14.33 -2.17 7.05
N GLY A 61 -14.93 -1.33 6.20
CA GLY A 61 -15.89 -0.30 6.62
C GLY A 61 -16.56 0.38 5.43
N GLY A 62 -17.33 1.43 5.70
CA GLY A 62 -18.22 2.08 4.71
C GLY A 62 -17.52 2.55 3.43
N ARG A 63 -16.26 3.02 3.52
CA ARG A 63 -15.47 3.51 2.39
C ARG A 63 -14.00 3.07 2.38
N THR A 64 -13.60 2.18 3.28
CA THR A 64 -12.20 1.80 3.44
C THR A 64 -11.95 0.43 2.82
N VAL A 65 -11.17 0.42 1.74
CA VAL A 65 -10.62 -0.79 1.13
C VAL A 65 -9.21 -0.99 1.64
N VAL A 66 -8.90 -2.22 2.03
CA VAL A 66 -7.59 -2.67 2.51
C VAL A 66 -7.18 -3.94 1.78
N TRP A 67 -5.89 -4.20 1.77
CA TRP A 67 -5.29 -5.39 1.18
C TRP A 67 -4.37 -6.04 2.19
N ARG A 68 -4.18 -7.35 2.09
CA ARG A 68 -3.23 -8.06 2.94
C ARG A 68 -1.82 -7.87 2.41
N LEU A 69 -0.89 -7.49 3.28
CA LEU A 69 0.49 -7.30 2.89
C LEU A 69 1.12 -8.58 2.31
N SER A 70 0.83 -9.74 2.91
CA SER A 70 1.35 -11.04 2.44
C SER A 70 1.05 -11.29 0.96
N ASP A 71 -0.19 -11.03 0.52
CA ASP A 71 -0.60 -11.26 -0.88
C ASP A 71 0.16 -10.33 -1.84
N ILE A 72 0.37 -9.08 -1.44
CA ILE A 72 1.10 -8.09 -2.24
C ILE A 72 2.57 -8.46 -2.34
N GLN A 73 3.19 -8.87 -1.23
CA GLN A 73 4.58 -9.31 -1.21
C GLN A 73 4.79 -10.58 -2.03
N ALA A 74 3.87 -11.53 -1.95
CA ALA A 74 3.90 -12.74 -2.77
C ALA A 74 3.81 -12.40 -4.27
N MET A 75 2.90 -11.51 -4.65
CA MET A 75 2.78 -11.00 -6.02
C MET A 75 4.05 -10.25 -6.47
N ALA A 76 4.59 -9.36 -5.63
CA ALA A 76 5.79 -8.60 -5.94
C ALA A 76 7.01 -9.51 -6.14
N LYS A 77 7.15 -10.53 -5.28
CA LYS A 77 8.21 -11.53 -5.41
C LYS A 77 8.06 -12.34 -6.70
N ALA A 78 6.83 -12.72 -7.08
CA ALA A 78 6.57 -13.43 -8.33
C ALA A 78 6.87 -12.57 -9.58
N GLN A 79 6.72 -11.24 -9.50
CA GLN A 79 7.01 -10.32 -10.60
C GLN A 79 8.49 -9.96 -10.74
N SER A 80 9.29 -10.09 -9.66
CA SER A 80 10.71 -9.71 -9.68
C SER A 80 11.64 -10.79 -10.28
N ASP A 81 11.09 -11.93 -10.70
CA ASP A 81 11.84 -13.11 -11.19
C ASP A 81 11.67 -13.32 -12.71
N CYS A 82 11.56 -12.24 -13.50
CA CYS A 82 11.68 -12.29 -14.96
C CYS A 82 12.68 -11.25 -15.45
#